data_AF-A0A520J748-F1
#
_entry.id   AF-A0A520J748-F1
#
_cell.length_a   1.000
_cell.length_b   1.000
_cell.length_c   1.000
_cell.angle_alpha   90.00
_cell.angle_beta   90.00
_cell.angle_gamma   90.00
#
_symmetry.space_group_name_H-M   'P 1'
#
loop_
_entity.id
_entity.type
_entity.pdbx_description
1 polymer ?
#
loop_
_entity_poly.entity_id
_entity_poly.type
_entity_poly.pdbx_seq_one_letter_code
_entity_poly.pdbx_strand_id
1 'polypeptide(L)'
;MTFQPRIPVESSLRPSAANGISIPLSHAPSALATPTSVPAAGFVSASTAQLNRDARAGLKTQYSAQLGPECRSITAMGFPFRASPREATIDDFSRLFRPSGLIDAFMTSNLAGQIDTSRRQWALTQSGRALGLSPQAVAQLSKAGRIRDTFFKPGDIRPNLRFLIEPIRVGGDAAAMTLTVDGAPAAFDRVNRPGVEMRWPGNAPGVTLSVQHNGSTTPSIPTPGMPRVTPTARAPSTTSASRTSRSVTGSATL
;
A
#
# COMPACT_ATOMS: atom_id res chain seq x y z
N MET A 1 27.72 37.29 -47.20
CA MET A 1 28.01 38.70 -47.53
C MET A 1 28.55 39.37 -46.28
N THR A 2 29.77 39.89 -46.35
CA THR A 2 30.41 40.65 -45.26
C THR A 2 30.36 42.12 -45.65
N PHE A 3 30.09 43.04 -44.71
CA PHE A 3 30.66 44.40 -44.75
C PHE A 3 30.63 45.06 -43.36
N GLN A 4 31.74 45.70 -42.99
CA GLN A 4 31.79 46.76 -41.98
C GLN A 4 31.73 48.12 -42.67
N PRO A 5 31.49 49.21 -41.93
CA PRO A 5 32.21 50.47 -42.12
C PRO A 5 33.19 50.74 -40.95
N ARG A 6 34.21 51.58 -41.18
CA ARG A 6 35.37 51.76 -40.28
C ARG A 6 35.94 53.19 -40.41
N ILE A 7 36.21 53.85 -39.27
CA ILE A 7 37.03 55.10 -39.07
C ILE A 7 36.62 56.35 -39.89
N PRO A 8 37.20 57.56 -39.62
CA PRO A 8 37.98 58.06 -38.47
C PRO A 8 37.09 58.85 -37.47
N VAL A 9 37.34 59.99 -36.80
CA VAL A 9 38.38 61.07 -36.65
C VAL A 9 38.15 61.76 -35.27
N GLU A 10 39.05 62.51 -34.59
CA GLU A 10 40.50 62.77 -34.71
C GLU A 10 41.15 63.10 -33.32
N SER A 11 41.62 64.34 -33.08
CA SER A 11 42.33 64.89 -31.90
C SER A 11 41.71 66.27 -31.50
N SER A 12 42.20 67.16 -30.60
CA SER A 12 43.47 67.29 -29.83
C SER A 12 43.37 68.40 -28.74
N LEU A 13 44.11 68.27 -27.61
CA LEU A 13 44.67 69.36 -26.75
C LEU A 13 43.67 70.36 -26.06
N ARG A 14 43.97 71.12 -24.99
CA ARG A 14 45.11 71.27 -24.03
C ARG A 14 44.55 71.81 -22.67
N PRO A 15 45.33 71.89 -21.57
CA PRO A 15 44.80 72.17 -20.21
C PRO A 15 44.86 73.64 -19.79
N SER A 16 44.24 73.95 -18.64
CA SER A 16 44.61 75.06 -17.77
C SER A 16 44.48 74.64 -16.30
N ALA A 17 45.22 75.30 -15.40
CA ALA A 17 45.32 74.93 -13.98
C ALA A 17 45.11 76.14 -13.06
N ALA A 18 44.63 75.88 -11.84
CA ALA A 18 44.79 76.80 -10.70
C ALA A 18 44.65 76.05 -9.37
N ASN A 19 45.26 76.64 -8.33
CA ASN A 19 45.26 76.23 -6.92
C ASN A 19 43.84 75.92 -6.37
N GLY A 20 43.63 75.04 -5.38
CA GLY A 20 44.59 74.34 -4.51
C GLY A 20 44.43 74.74 -3.04
N ILE A 21 44.29 73.77 -2.14
CA ILE A 21 44.44 73.85 -0.66
C ILE A 21 44.55 72.40 -0.14
N SER A 22 45.49 72.14 0.75
CA SER A 22 45.66 70.83 1.40
C SER A 22 45.25 70.90 2.86
N ILE A 23 44.26 70.10 3.28
CA ILE A 23 43.89 69.91 4.69
C ILE A 23 43.83 68.41 4.98
N PRO A 24 44.76 67.85 5.77
CA PRO A 24 44.73 66.44 6.14
C PRO A 24 43.77 66.20 7.30
N LEU A 25 42.66 65.49 7.04
CA LEU A 25 41.73 65.02 8.07
C LEU A 25 41.49 63.51 7.91
N SER A 26 42.36 62.72 8.52
CA SER A 26 42.26 61.26 8.57
C SER A 26 41.09 60.81 9.44
N HIS A 27 39.90 60.67 8.85
CA HIS A 27 38.80 59.90 9.41
C HIS A 27 38.32 58.91 8.35
N ALA A 28 38.59 57.62 8.56
CA ALA A 28 38.07 56.56 7.71
C ALA A 28 36.60 56.30 8.08
N PRO A 29 35.63 56.50 7.16
CA PRO A 29 34.32 55.90 7.32
C PRO A 29 34.46 54.38 7.18
N SER A 30 33.80 53.63 8.05
CA SER A 30 33.83 52.18 8.05
C SER A 30 33.69 51.59 6.65
N ALA A 31 34.53 50.61 6.30
CA ALA A 31 34.27 49.77 5.14
C ALA A 31 32.86 49.19 5.30
N LEU A 32 31.95 49.56 4.39
CA LEU A 32 30.62 48.98 4.34
C LEU A 32 30.80 47.48 4.12
N ALA A 33 30.55 46.69 5.16
CA ALA A 33 30.55 45.25 5.06
C ALA A 33 29.55 44.88 3.96
N THR A 34 30.06 44.39 2.83
CA THR A 34 29.21 43.94 1.74
C THR A 34 28.26 42.89 2.32
N PRO A 35 26.93 43.01 2.09
CA PRO A 35 26.00 42.04 2.62
C PRO A 35 26.41 40.68 2.06
N THR A 36 26.90 39.80 2.93
CA THR A 36 27.52 38.55 2.52
C THR A 36 26.48 37.76 1.75
N SER A 37 26.71 37.58 0.45
CA SER A 37 25.74 37.08 -0.50
C SER A 37 25.54 35.58 -0.30
N VAL A 38 24.79 35.22 0.74
CA VAL A 38 24.29 33.87 0.98
C VAL A 38 23.66 33.40 -0.33
N PRO A 39 24.24 32.39 -1.01
CA PRO A 39 23.81 32.05 -2.35
C PRO A 39 22.34 31.65 -2.30
N ALA A 40 21.50 32.27 -3.13
CA ALA A 40 20.04 32.11 -3.04
C ALA A 40 19.58 30.64 -3.11
N ALA A 41 20.32 29.80 -3.84
CA ALA A 41 20.12 28.35 -3.87
C ALA A 41 20.23 27.67 -2.48
N GLY A 42 21.13 28.14 -1.61
CA GLY A 42 21.28 27.67 -0.23
C GLY A 42 20.10 28.08 0.66
N PHE A 43 19.63 29.33 0.54
CA PHE A 43 18.42 29.78 1.24
C PHE A 43 17.19 28.99 0.79
N VAL A 44 16.94 28.90 -0.52
CA VAL A 44 15.83 28.12 -1.10
C VAL A 44 15.90 26.66 -0.64
N SER A 45 17.08 26.03 -0.68
CA SER A 45 17.25 24.64 -0.22
C SER A 45 16.95 24.48 1.28
N ALA A 46 17.36 25.42 2.13
CA ALA A 46 17.09 25.40 3.56
C ALA A 46 15.59 25.62 3.87
N SER A 47 14.95 26.56 3.19
CA SER A 47 13.50 26.81 3.29
C SER A 47 12.68 25.62 2.80
N THR A 48 13.01 25.04 1.65
CA THR A 48 12.38 23.80 1.15
C THR A 48 12.61 22.63 2.10
N ALA A 49 13.79 22.50 2.71
CA ALA A 49 14.05 21.47 3.72
C ALA A 49 13.22 21.67 5.00
N GLN A 50 12.96 22.91 5.42
CA GLN A 50 12.07 23.21 6.55
C GLN A 50 10.60 22.91 6.20
N LEU A 51 10.09 23.44 5.09
CA LEU A 51 8.73 23.15 4.62
C LEU A 51 8.49 21.64 4.46
N ASN A 52 9.47 20.89 3.97
CA ASN A 52 9.41 19.44 3.87
C ASN A 52 9.48 18.72 5.23
N ARG A 53 10.07 19.31 6.28
CA ARG A 53 9.97 18.78 7.67
C ARG A 53 8.58 19.02 8.24
N ASP A 54 8.05 20.22 8.08
CA ASP A 54 6.75 20.60 8.64
C ASP A 54 5.60 19.85 7.94
N ALA A 55 5.68 19.67 6.63
CA ALA A 55 4.78 18.80 5.88
C ALA A 55 4.83 17.34 6.37
N ARG A 56 6.02 16.76 6.61
CA ARG A 56 6.15 15.41 7.20
C ARG A 56 5.54 15.33 8.60
N ALA A 57 5.72 16.36 9.42
CA ALA A 57 5.13 16.43 10.75
C ALA A 57 3.60 16.48 10.68
N GLY A 58 3.04 17.32 9.81
CA GLY A 58 1.60 17.37 9.52
C GLY A 58 1.05 16.01 9.05
N LEU A 59 1.70 15.36 8.09
CA LEU A 59 1.32 14.02 7.61
C LEU A 59 1.38 12.96 8.72
N LYS A 60 2.36 13.02 9.62
CA LYS A 60 2.45 12.13 10.79
C LYS A 60 1.29 12.38 11.76
N THR A 61 0.92 13.63 12.00
CA THR A 61 -0.24 14.01 12.83
C THR A 61 -1.55 13.50 12.21
N GLN A 62 -1.79 13.77 10.92
CA GLN A 62 -3.00 13.31 10.23
C GLN A 62 -3.08 11.79 10.19
N TYR A 63 -1.98 11.08 9.92
CA TYR A 63 -1.96 9.61 10.03
C TYR A 63 -2.32 9.15 11.44
N SER A 64 -1.75 9.77 12.48
CA SER A 64 -1.96 9.38 13.88
C SER A 64 -3.38 9.65 14.39
N ALA A 65 -4.07 10.65 13.81
CA ALA A 65 -5.45 10.99 14.12
C ALA A 65 -6.47 10.17 13.31
N GLN A 66 -6.28 10.07 11.98
CA GLN A 66 -7.31 9.58 11.05
C GLN A 66 -7.24 8.08 10.77
N LEU A 67 -6.03 7.50 10.66
CA LEU A 67 -5.84 6.16 10.08
C LEU A 67 -5.13 5.17 11.03
N GLY A 68 -4.12 5.64 11.76
CA GLY A 68 -3.31 4.84 12.68
C GLY A 68 -4.08 4.17 13.83
N PRO A 69 -5.11 4.77 14.43
CA PRO A 69 -5.95 4.10 15.43
C PRO A 69 -6.79 2.97 14.81
N GLU A 70 -7.48 3.26 13.71
CA GLU A 70 -8.39 2.32 13.05
C GLU A 70 -7.67 1.14 12.40
N CYS A 71 -6.56 1.39 11.70
CA CYS A 71 -5.70 0.32 11.18
C CYS A 71 -5.25 -0.62 12.30
N ARG A 72 -4.86 -0.10 13.47
CA ARG A 72 -4.50 -0.95 14.62
C ARG A 72 -5.69 -1.72 15.16
N SER A 73 -6.85 -1.07 15.32
CA SER A 73 -8.09 -1.73 15.78
C SER A 73 -8.50 -2.89 14.87
N ILE A 74 -8.66 -2.63 13.57
CA ILE A 74 -9.13 -3.61 12.59
C ILE A 74 -8.12 -4.76 12.40
N THR A 75 -6.82 -4.46 12.31
CA THR A 75 -5.78 -5.50 12.20
C THR A 75 -5.58 -6.29 13.51
N ALA A 76 -5.96 -5.73 14.66
CA ALA A 76 -6.01 -6.43 15.95
C ALA A 76 -7.23 -7.35 16.11
N MET A 77 -8.20 -7.37 15.20
CA MET A 77 -9.32 -8.32 15.29
C MET A 77 -8.91 -9.75 14.97
N GLY A 78 -8.35 -10.03 13.79
CA GLY A 78 -7.92 -11.41 13.48
C GLY A 78 -7.34 -11.67 12.08
N PHE A 79 -7.64 -12.85 11.55
CA PHE A 79 -7.47 -13.18 10.13
C PHE A 79 -8.28 -12.18 9.27
N PRO A 80 -7.80 -11.75 8.09
CA PRO A 80 -6.59 -12.18 7.37
C PRO A 80 -5.30 -11.47 7.81
N PHE A 81 -5.36 -10.48 8.70
CA PHE A 81 -4.24 -9.59 9.03
C PHE A 81 -3.13 -10.26 9.86
N ARG A 82 -3.47 -11.28 10.65
CA ARG A 82 -2.53 -12.14 11.37
C ARG A 82 -3.09 -13.56 11.51
N ALA A 83 -2.23 -14.50 11.91
CA ALA A 83 -2.68 -15.81 12.37
C ALA A 83 -3.49 -15.63 13.67
N SER A 84 -4.80 -15.92 13.62
CA SER A 84 -5.71 -15.89 14.76
C SER A 84 -6.92 -16.78 14.48
N PRO A 85 -7.57 -17.38 15.51
CA PRO A 85 -8.88 -18.02 15.37
C PRO A 85 -10.04 -17.00 15.38
N ARG A 86 -9.77 -15.72 15.67
CA ARG A 86 -10.69 -14.61 15.41
C ARG A 86 -10.48 -14.10 13.99
N GLU A 87 -11.48 -13.41 13.46
CA GLU A 87 -11.48 -12.83 12.12
C GLU A 87 -11.94 -11.37 12.16
N ALA A 88 -11.55 -10.58 11.16
CA ALA A 88 -12.14 -9.27 10.93
C ALA A 88 -13.52 -9.42 10.26
N THR A 89 -14.46 -8.54 10.60
CA THR A 89 -15.81 -8.56 9.98
C THR A 89 -15.74 -8.13 8.51
N ILE A 90 -16.74 -8.53 7.72
CA ILE A 90 -16.89 -8.05 6.33
C ILE A 90 -17.04 -6.53 6.29
N ASP A 91 -17.74 -5.93 7.26
CA ASP A 91 -17.98 -4.49 7.30
C ASP A 91 -16.72 -3.70 7.72
N ASP A 92 -15.86 -4.24 8.58
CA ASP A 92 -14.55 -3.64 8.90
C ASP A 92 -13.54 -3.77 7.75
N PHE A 93 -13.52 -4.92 7.08
CA PHE A 93 -12.75 -5.09 5.85
C PHE A 93 -13.20 -4.11 4.76
N SER A 94 -14.52 -3.93 4.62
CA SER A 94 -15.13 -2.90 3.76
C SER A 94 -14.70 -1.50 4.17
N ARG A 95 -14.86 -1.15 5.46
CA ARG A 95 -14.50 0.16 6.03
C ARG A 95 -13.03 0.52 5.80
N LEU A 96 -12.13 -0.47 5.87
CA LEU A 96 -10.70 -0.28 5.65
C LEU A 96 -10.31 -0.16 4.17
N PHE A 97 -10.82 -1.05 3.30
CA PHE A 97 -10.28 -1.27 1.95
C PHE A 97 -11.17 -0.84 0.77
N ARG A 98 -12.46 -0.55 0.94
CA ARG A 98 -13.32 -0.19 -0.21
C ARG A 98 -12.89 1.13 -0.86
N PRO A 99 -13.32 1.44 -2.10
CA PRO A 99 -13.19 2.79 -2.68
C PRO A 99 -13.79 3.85 -1.74
N SER A 100 -13.08 4.94 -1.49
CA SER A 100 -13.39 5.93 -0.44
C SER A 100 -13.47 5.37 1.00
N GLY A 101 -12.91 4.19 1.26
CA GLY A 101 -12.65 3.65 2.60
C GLY A 101 -11.46 4.33 3.28
N LEU A 102 -11.16 3.95 4.53
CA LEU A 102 -10.19 4.66 5.39
C LEU A 102 -8.81 4.86 4.75
N ILE A 103 -8.23 3.82 4.13
CA ILE A 103 -6.91 3.94 3.48
C ILE A 103 -7.01 4.82 2.23
N ASP A 104 -8.08 4.67 1.44
CA ASP A 104 -8.28 5.35 0.16
C ASP A 104 -8.52 6.86 0.33
N ALA A 105 -9.37 7.22 1.30
CA ALA A 105 -9.63 8.60 1.69
C ALA A 105 -8.36 9.27 2.27
N PHE A 106 -7.59 8.55 3.09
CA PHE A 106 -6.32 9.07 3.62
C PHE A 106 -5.31 9.34 2.48
N MET A 107 -5.14 8.39 1.55
CA MET A 107 -4.23 8.56 0.41
C MET A 107 -4.65 9.72 -0.48
N THR A 108 -5.94 9.81 -0.83
CA THR A 108 -6.47 10.88 -1.69
C THR A 108 -6.31 12.26 -1.04
N SER A 109 -6.55 12.36 0.27
CA SER A 109 -6.50 13.64 1.00
C SER A 109 -5.08 14.10 1.38
N ASN A 110 -4.14 13.16 1.60
CA ASN A 110 -2.83 13.46 2.20
C ASN A 110 -1.63 13.11 1.31
N LEU A 111 -1.79 12.22 0.32
CA LEU A 111 -0.68 11.66 -0.48
C LEU A 111 -0.86 11.85 -2.00
N ALA A 112 -1.89 12.58 -2.43
CA ALA A 112 -2.05 13.00 -3.82
C ALA A 112 -0.79 13.72 -4.36
N GLY A 113 -0.35 13.36 -5.56
CA GLY A 113 0.87 13.87 -6.17
C GLY A 113 2.19 13.43 -5.50
N GLN A 114 2.15 12.65 -4.41
CA GLN A 114 3.34 12.11 -3.73
C GLN A 114 3.66 10.67 -4.14
N ILE A 115 2.66 9.94 -4.65
CA ILE A 115 2.74 8.56 -5.11
C ILE A 115 2.24 8.48 -6.56
N ASP A 116 3.03 7.86 -7.43
CA ASP A 116 2.62 7.41 -8.76
C ASP A 116 1.88 6.07 -8.61
N THR A 117 0.57 6.10 -8.89
CA THR A 117 -0.33 4.95 -8.83
C THR A 117 -0.61 4.32 -10.19
N SER A 118 -0.04 4.83 -11.29
CA SER A 118 -0.31 4.40 -12.67
C SER A 118 0.16 2.98 -13.01
N ARG A 119 0.95 2.36 -12.12
CA ARG A 119 1.61 1.06 -12.33
C ARG A 119 1.17 0.04 -11.27
N ARG A 120 1.25 -1.26 -11.58
CA ARG A 120 0.91 -2.36 -10.66
C ARG A 120 1.73 -2.38 -9.36
N GLN A 121 2.91 -1.75 -9.36
CA GLN A 121 3.69 -1.44 -8.16
C GLN A 121 3.81 0.08 -8.09
N TRP A 122 3.32 0.69 -7.02
CA TRP A 122 3.35 2.14 -6.85
C TRP A 122 4.74 2.64 -6.47
N ALA A 123 5.09 3.84 -6.94
CA ALA A 123 6.36 4.47 -6.69
C ALA A 123 6.18 5.86 -6.08
N LEU A 124 7.22 6.41 -5.44
CA LEU A 124 7.22 7.82 -5.10
C LEU A 124 7.35 8.68 -6.36
N THR A 125 6.71 9.84 -6.35
CA THR A 125 7.02 10.93 -7.28
C THR A 125 8.30 11.66 -6.86
N GLN A 126 8.72 12.70 -7.58
CA GLN A 126 9.88 13.51 -7.15
C GLN A 126 9.56 14.33 -5.89
N SER A 127 8.34 14.87 -5.79
CA SER A 127 7.82 15.52 -4.58
C SER A 127 7.73 14.54 -3.41
N GLY A 128 7.25 13.31 -3.62
CA GLY A 128 7.22 12.28 -2.58
C GLY A 128 8.60 11.88 -2.05
N ARG A 129 9.64 11.92 -2.89
CA ARG A 129 11.05 11.77 -2.47
C ARG A 129 11.58 12.99 -1.71
N ALA A 130 11.23 14.21 -2.10
CA ALA A 130 11.61 15.44 -1.39
C ALA A 130 10.93 15.54 0.01
N LEU A 131 9.67 15.11 0.10
CA LEU A 131 8.96 14.84 1.36
C LEU A 131 9.49 13.59 2.10
N GLY A 132 10.48 12.88 1.55
CA GLY A 132 11.18 11.77 2.22
C GLY A 132 10.24 10.69 2.76
N LEU A 133 9.13 10.44 2.07
CA LEU A 133 8.23 9.35 2.39
C LEU A 133 8.97 8.01 2.22
N SER A 134 8.66 7.02 3.05
CA SER A 134 9.32 5.73 2.98
C SER A 134 8.84 4.94 1.75
N PRO A 135 9.73 4.44 0.87
CA PRO A 135 9.37 3.50 -0.19
C PRO A 135 8.70 2.23 0.34
N GLN A 136 9.07 1.80 1.56
CA GLN A 136 8.44 0.66 2.22
C GLN A 136 6.97 0.96 2.59
N ALA A 137 6.65 2.18 3.00
CA ALA A 137 5.27 2.59 3.27
C ALA A 137 4.44 2.60 1.97
N VAL A 138 4.98 3.13 0.87
CA VAL A 138 4.34 3.04 -0.46
C VAL A 138 4.12 1.59 -0.89
N ALA A 139 5.06 0.69 -0.62
CA ALA A 139 4.89 -0.74 -0.90
C ALA A 139 3.77 -1.40 -0.08
N GLN A 140 3.46 -0.95 1.13
CA GLN A 140 2.28 -1.42 1.87
C GLN A 140 0.98 -0.78 1.35
N LEU A 141 0.99 0.52 1.03
CA LEU A 141 -0.17 1.19 0.42
C LEU A 141 -0.54 0.57 -0.94
N SER A 142 0.46 0.21 -1.76
CA SER A 142 0.25 -0.49 -3.03
C SER A 142 -0.35 -1.90 -2.86
N LYS A 143 -0.08 -2.60 -1.75
CA LYS A 143 -0.80 -3.82 -1.39
C LYS A 143 -2.24 -3.53 -0.99
N ALA A 144 -2.50 -2.46 -0.22
CA ALA A 144 -3.85 -2.07 0.16
C ALA A 144 -4.71 -1.67 -1.06
N GLY A 145 -4.15 -0.91 -2.00
CA GLY A 145 -4.77 -0.62 -3.29
C GLY A 145 -5.07 -1.90 -4.08
N ARG A 146 -4.11 -2.82 -4.17
CA ARG A 146 -4.36 -4.14 -4.79
C ARG A 146 -5.45 -4.96 -4.09
N ILE A 147 -5.63 -4.83 -2.76
CA ILE A 147 -6.72 -5.48 -2.04
C ILE A 147 -8.06 -4.83 -2.42
N ARG A 148 -8.15 -3.49 -2.39
CA ARG A 148 -9.30 -2.73 -2.92
C ARG A 148 -9.69 -3.22 -4.32
N ASP A 149 -8.74 -3.20 -5.25
CA ASP A 149 -8.95 -3.48 -6.68
C ASP A 149 -9.25 -4.96 -6.97
N THR A 150 -8.94 -5.87 -6.04
CA THR A 150 -9.25 -7.32 -6.17
C THR A 150 -10.63 -7.66 -5.61
N PHE A 151 -11.02 -7.01 -4.52
CA PHE A 151 -12.24 -7.37 -3.77
C PHE A 151 -13.44 -6.44 -4.04
N PHE A 152 -13.23 -5.23 -4.54
CA PHE A 152 -14.28 -4.23 -4.76
C PHE A 152 -14.21 -3.68 -6.19
N LYS A 153 -15.33 -3.70 -6.92
CA LYS A 153 -15.47 -2.99 -8.21
C LYS A 153 -15.77 -1.51 -7.97
N PRO A 154 -15.64 -0.64 -8.99
CA PRO A 154 -16.12 0.73 -8.90
C PRO A 154 -17.60 0.77 -8.49
N GLY A 155 -17.90 1.39 -7.34
CA GLY A 155 -19.24 1.45 -6.75
C GLY A 155 -19.56 0.38 -5.69
N ASP A 156 -18.77 -0.69 -5.55
CA ASP A 156 -19.00 -1.73 -4.54
C ASP A 156 -18.71 -1.20 -3.11
N ILE A 157 -19.74 -1.12 -2.26
CA ILE A 157 -19.60 -0.75 -0.83
C ILE A 157 -19.21 -1.93 0.08
N ARG A 158 -19.26 -3.16 -0.46
CA ARG A 158 -18.97 -4.46 0.17
C ARG A 158 -18.17 -5.33 -0.81
N PRO A 159 -17.30 -6.25 -0.35
CA PRO A 159 -16.48 -7.07 -1.25
C PRO A 159 -17.34 -8.05 -2.07
N ASN A 160 -16.86 -8.38 -3.27
CA ASN A 160 -17.56 -9.22 -4.25
C ASN A 160 -16.54 -9.91 -5.19
N LEU A 161 -15.80 -10.87 -4.64
CA LEU A 161 -14.85 -11.72 -5.36
C LEU A 161 -15.60 -12.88 -6.05
N ARG A 162 -15.26 -13.15 -7.31
CA ARG A 162 -15.65 -14.38 -8.02
C ARG A 162 -14.42 -15.14 -8.45
N PHE A 163 -14.46 -16.47 -8.38
CA PHE A 163 -13.32 -17.34 -8.65
C PHE A 163 -13.80 -18.73 -9.06
N LEU A 164 -13.02 -19.42 -9.90
CA LEU A 164 -13.29 -20.80 -10.29
C LEU A 164 -12.60 -21.77 -9.32
N ILE A 165 -13.26 -22.88 -9.00
CA ILE A 165 -12.69 -24.02 -8.30
C ILE A 165 -12.70 -25.24 -9.24
N GLU A 166 -11.51 -25.78 -9.52
CA GLU A 166 -11.31 -27.01 -10.29
C GLU A 166 -10.33 -27.92 -9.51
N PRO A 167 -10.75 -29.12 -9.06
CA PRO A 167 -9.85 -30.03 -8.35
C PRO A 167 -8.92 -30.76 -9.32
N ILE A 168 -7.61 -30.61 -9.12
CA ILE A 168 -6.56 -31.29 -9.91
C ILE A 168 -6.74 -32.83 -9.87
N ARG A 169 -7.18 -33.38 -8.72
CA ARG A 169 -7.43 -34.82 -8.54
C ARG A 169 -8.34 -35.09 -7.32
N VAL A 170 -9.34 -35.95 -7.47
CA VAL A 170 -9.95 -36.68 -6.35
C VAL A 170 -9.13 -37.97 -6.16
N GLY A 171 -8.41 -38.07 -5.04
CA GLY A 171 -7.35 -39.07 -4.82
C GLY A 171 -7.71 -40.20 -3.86
N GLY A 172 -6.80 -41.17 -3.72
CA GLY A 172 -6.96 -42.30 -2.79
C GLY A 172 -8.17 -43.17 -3.13
N ASP A 173 -8.95 -43.53 -2.12
CA ASP A 173 -10.19 -44.31 -2.13
C ASP A 173 -11.47 -43.43 -2.15
N ALA A 174 -11.33 -42.09 -2.19
CA ALA A 174 -12.47 -41.19 -2.24
C ALA A 174 -13.28 -41.35 -3.54
N ALA A 175 -14.58 -41.62 -3.42
CA ALA A 175 -15.50 -41.71 -4.54
C ALA A 175 -15.94 -40.32 -5.02
N ALA A 176 -16.31 -39.44 -4.08
CA ALA A 176 -16.80 -38.09 -4.34
C ALA A 176 -16.31 -37.10 -3.26
N MET A 177 -16.34 -35.82 -3.60
CA MET A 177 -15.89 -34.69 -2.78
C MET A 177 -16.86 -33.52 -2.96
N THR A 178 -17.35 -32.95 -1.85
CA THR A 178 -18.18 -31.74 -1.87
C THR A 178 -17.48 -30.64 -1.09
N LEU A 179 -17.18 -29.53 -1.76
CA LEU A 179 -16.64 -28.31 -1.16
C LEU A 179 -17.74 -27.25 -1.14
N THR A 180 -18.13 -26.79 0.05
CA THR A 180 -19.08 -25.69 0.22
C THR A 180 -18.31 -24.43 0.61
N VAL A 181 -18.56 -23.32 -0.09
CA VAL A 181 -17.99 -21.99 0.23
C VAL A 181 -19.14 -21.00 0.42
N ASP A 182 -19.20 -20.39 1.61
CA ASP A 182 -20.25 -19.47 2.07
C ASP A 182 -21.70 -19.94 1.75
N GLY A 183 -21.93 -21.25 1.86
CA GLY A 183 -23.22 -21.90 1.58
C GLY A 183 -23.45 -22.34 0.12
N ALA A 184 -22.53 -22.06 -0.81
CA ALA A 184 -22.57 -22.55 -2.19
C ALA A 184 -21.77 -23.86 -2.33
N PRO A 185 -22.40 -25.01 -2.66
CA PRO A 185 -21.71 -26.29 -2.82
C PRO A 185 -21.20 -26.52 -4.25
N ALA A 186 -20.00 -27.08 -4.37
CA ALA A 186 -19.50 -27.71 -5.58
C ALA A 186 -19.18 -29.19 -5.30
N ALA A 187 -19.72 -30.08 -6.13
CA ALA A 187 -19.51 -31.51 -6.06
C ALA A 187 -18.58 -31.98 -7.18
N PHE A 188 -17.69 -32.92 -6.86
CA PHE A 188 -16.62 -33.40 -7.72
C PHE A 188 -16.38 -34.90 -7.53
N ASP A 189 -15.98 -35.61 -8.58
CA ASP A 189 -15.65 -37.04 -8.50
C ASP A 189 -14.37 -37.42 -9.29
N ARG A 190 -14.13 -38.73 -9.41
CA ARG A 190 -12.92 -39.28 -10.06
C ARG A 190 -12.91 -39.09 -11.58
N VAL A 191 -14.05 -38.81 -12.19
CA VAL A 191 -14.23 -38.53 -13.63
C VAL A 191 -14.63 -37.07 -13.84
N ASN A 192 -15.74 -36.63 -13.24
CA ASN A 192 -16.33 -35.31 -13.45
C ASN A 192 -15.76 -34.27 -12.47
N ARG A 193 -15.03 -33.29 -13.01
CA ARG A 193 -14.42 -32.17 -12.26
C ARG A 193 -14.48 -30.87 -13.08
N PRO A 194 -15.68 -30.29 -13.27
CA PRO A 194 -15.81 -29.03 -13.97
C PRO A 194 -15.25 -27.88 -13.11
N GLY A 195 -14.77 -26.81 -13.74
CA GLY A 195 -14.50 -25.56 -13.04
C GLY A 195 -15.82 -24.92 -12.59
N VAL A 196 -16.08 -24.88 -11.28
CA VAL A 196 -17.31 -24.29 -10.71
C VAL A 196 -17.03 -22.85 -10.27
N GLU A 197 -17.81 -21.87 -10.73
CA GLU A 197 -17.70 -20.49 -10.24
C GLU A 197 -18.29 -20.37 -8.84
N MET A 198 -17.49 -19.84 -7.92
CA MET A 198 -17.87 -19.46 -6.56
C MET A 198 -17.82 -17.94 -6.39
N ARG A 199 -18.63 -17.43 -5.46
CA ARG A 199 -18.63 -16.03 -5.03
C ARG A 199 -18.33 -15.93 -3.54
N TRP A 200 -17.51 -14.94 -3.18
CA TRP A 200 -17.27 -14.54 -1.80
C TRP A 200 -17.46 -13.03 -1.61
N PRO A 201 -18.21 -12.55 -0.58
CA PRO A 201 -19.00 -13.36 0.34
C PRO A 201 -20.24 -14.01 -0.30
N GLY A 202 -20.65 -15.14 0.27
CA GLY A 202 -21.89 -15.84 -0.05
C GLY A 202 -22.98 -15.56 0.97
N ASN A 203 -23.82 -16.56 1.25
CA ASN A 203 -25.07 -16.39 2.01
C ASN A 203 -24.98 -16.86 3.48
N ALA A 204 -24.10 -17.83 3.79
CA ALA A 204 -23.90 -18.36 5.13
C ALA A 204 -22.40 -18.61 5.37
N PRO A 205 -21.72 -17.89 6.28
CA PRO A 205 -20.26 -17.75 6.25
C PRO A 205 -19.49 -19.04 6.55
N GLY A 206 -18.45 -19.30 5.77
CA GLY A 206 -17.45 -20.34 6.02
C GLY A 206 -17.29 -21.37 4.90
N VAL A 207 -16.23 -22.15 5.03
CA VAL A 207 -15.85 -23.22 4.09
C VAL A 207 -15.94 -24.58 4.79
N THR A 208 -16.62 -25.53 4.17
CA THR A 208 -16.63 -26.95 4.60
C THR A 208 -16.25 -27.87 3.45
N LEU A 209 -15.45 -28.89 3.76
CA LEU A 209 -15.03 -29.93 2.82
C LEU A 209 -15.48 -31.29 3.34
N SER A 210 -16.38 -31.95 2.61
CA SER A 210 -16.85 -33.31 2.87
C SER A 210 -16.30 -34.26 1.81
N VAL A 211 -15.85 -35.45 2.23
CA VAL A 211 -15.29 -36.48 1.33
C VAL A 211 -15.97 -37.81 1.60
N GLN A 212 -16.38 -38.51 0.54
CA GLN A 212 -17.06 -39.80 0.59
C GLN A 212 -16.12 -40.94 0.22
N HIS A 213 -16.01 -41.93 1.10
CA HIS A 213 -15.13 -43.10 0.99
C HIS A 213 -16.00 -44.37 1.12
N ASN A 214 -16.28 -45.07 0.02
CA ASN A 214 -17.05 -46.33 -0.01
C ASN A 214 -18.32 -46.34 0.88
N GLY A 215 -19.12 -45.25 0.82
CA GLY A 215 -20.36 -45.08 1.61
C GLY A 215 -20.17 -44.40 2.97
N SER A 216 -18.95 -44.32 3.50
CA SER A 216 -18.62 -43.47 4.66
C SER A 216 -18.48 -42.00 4.23
N THR A 217 -18.92 -41.06 5.07
CA THR A 217 -18.64 -39.62 4.90
C THR A 217 -17.74 -39.16 6.04
N THR A 218 -16.52 -38.73 5.72
CA THR A 218 -15.58 -38.17 6.71
C THR A 218 -16.06 -36.77 7.13
N PRO A 219 -16.17 -36.45 8.43
CA PRO A 219 -16.70 -35.16 8.89
C PRO A 219 -15.83 -33.99 8.43
N SER A 220 -16.49 -32.91 8.02
CA SER A 220 -15.84 -31.73 7.44
C SER A 220 -15.08 -30.90 8.47
N ILE A 221 -14.02 -30.22 8.03
CA ILE A 221 -13.38 -29.13 8.78
C ILE A 221 -14.11 -27.81 8.44
N PRO A 222 -14.93 -27.23 9.33
CA PRO A 222 -15.47 -25.89 9.13
C PRO A 222 -14.37 -24.86 9.38
N THR A 223 -14.05 -24.06 8.35
CA THR A 223 -13.27 -22.83 8.50
C THR A 223 -14.23 -21.66 8.40
N PRO A 224 -14.45 -20.86 9.47
CA PRO A 224 -15.29 -19.67 9.39
C PRO A 224 -14.79 -18.65 8.34
N GLY A 225 -15.71 -17.80 7.89
CA GLY A 225 -15.43 -16.50 7.27
C GLY A 225 -14.51 -16.46 6.05
N MET A 226 -13.40 -15.72 6.15
CA MET A 226 -12.68 -15.24 4.97
C MET A 226 -11.93 -16.36 4.23
N PRO A 227 -11.80 -16.32 2.89
CA PRO A 227 -11.19 -17.40 2.12
C PRO A 227 -9.69 -17.55 2.45
N ARG A 228 -9.39 -18.52 3.32
CA ARG A 228 -8.02 -18.94 3.65
C ARG A 228 -7.40 -19.72 2.50
N VAL A 229 -6.97 -19.00 1.47
CA VAL A 229 -6.16 -19.52 0.35
C VAL A 229 -4.83 -20.11 0.86
N THR A 230 -4.90 -21.40 1.19
CA THR A 230 -3.75 -22.25 1.47
C THR A 230 -3.42 -22.98 0.16
N PRO A 231 -2.22 -22.82 -0.43
CA PRO A 231 -1.92 -23.36 -1.76
C PRO A 231 -2.12 -24.88 -1.91
N THR A 232 -2.06 -25.62 -0.80
CA THR A 232 -2.25 -27.07 -0.76
C THR A 232 -3.25 -27.45 0.33
N ALA A 233 -4.54 -27.46 0.00
CA ALA A 233 -5.58 -28.05 0.86
C ALA A 233 -5.51 -29.59 0.81
N ARG A 234 -4.48 -30.19 1.44
CA ARG A 234 -4.34 -31.64 1.54
C ARG A 234 -5.27 -32.18 2.62
N ALA A 235 -6.30 -32.93 2.22
CA ALA A 235 -7.10 -33.70 3.17
C ALA A 235 -6.18 -34.65 3.97
N PRO A 236 -6.35 -34.75 5.31
CA PRO A 236 -5.56 -35.67 6.11
C PRO A 236 -5.86 -37.11 5.69
N SER A 237 -4.81 -37.87 5.35
CA SER A 237 -4.94 -39.29 5.04
C SER A 237 -5.21 -40.08 6.32
N THR A 238 -6.49 -40.31 6.62
CA THR A 238 -6.93 -41.12 7.76
C THR A 238 -6.60 -42.59 7.50
N THR A 239 -5.46 -43.06 7.99
CA THR A 239 -5.19 -44.49 8.16
C THR A 239 -6.34 -45.11 8.95
N SER A 240 -6.97 -46.15 8.42
CA SER A 240 -8.09 -46.81 9.08
C SER A 240 -7.61 -47.44 10.40
N ALA A 241 -8.06 -46.89 11.52
CA ALA A 241 -7.70 -47.33 12.87
C ALA A 241 -8.97 -47.38 13.73
N SER A 242 -9.34 -48.59 14.14
CA SER A 242 -10.60 -48.86 14.84
C SER A 242 -10.66 -48.22 16.23
N ARG A 243 -11.79 -47.56 16.53
CA ARG A 243 -12.39 -47.50 17.88
C ARG A 243 -11.51 -46.95 19.01
N THR A 244 -11.54 -45.62 19.22
CA THR A 244 -11.91 -44.96 20.51
C THR A 244 -11.80 -43.45 20.37
N SER A 245 -12.82 -42.71 20.83
CA SER A 245 -12.79 -41.26 20.90
C SER A 245 -11.93 -40.75 22.05
N ARG A 246 -10.82 -40.07 21.75
CA ARG A 246 -10.15 -39.13 22.66
C ARG A 246 -9.80 -37.85 21.92
N SER A 247 -10.28 -36.73 22.44
CA SER A 247 -9.81 -35.39 22.05
C SER A 247 -8.37 -35.20 22.52
N VAL A 248 -7.49 -34.75 21.63
CA VAL A 248 -6.11 -34.39 21.94
C VAL A 248 -5.89 -32.93 21.57
N THR A 249 -5.88 -32.06 22.58
CA THR A 249 -5.46 -30.67 22.42
C THR A 249 -3.95 -30.62 22.25
N GLY A 250 -3.47 -30.28 21.05
CA GLY A 250 -2.05 -30.21 20.72
C GLY A 250 -1.64 -28.82 20.25
N SER A 251 -1.21 -27.96 21.18
CA SER A 251 -0.49 -26.73 20.83
C SER A 251 0.99 -27.06 20.57
N ALA A 252 1.54 -26.56 19.47
CA ALA A 252 2.97 -26.59 19.20
C ALA A 252 3.43 -25.26 18.61
N THR A 253 4.49 -24.69 19.16
CA THR A 253 5.11 -23.45 18.70
C THR A 253 6.58 -23.73 18.42
N LEU A 254 6.96 -23.66 17.14
CA LEU A 254 8.14 -22.97 16.59
C LEU A 254 8.12 -23.06 15.06
#